data_AF-A0A0C1U1D3-F1
#
_entry.id   AF-A0A0C1U1D3-F1
#
_cell.length_a   1.000
_cell.length_b   1.000
_cell.length_c   1.000
_cell.angle_alpha   90.00
_cell.angle_beta   90.00
_cell.angle_gamma   90.00
#
_symmetry.space_group_name_H-M   'P 1'
#
loop_
_entity.id
_entity.type
_entity.pdbx_description
1 polymer ?
#
loop_
_entity_poly.entity_id
_entity_poly.type
_entity_poly.pdbx_seq_one_letter_code
_entity_poly.pdbx_strand_id
1 'polypeptide(L)' 'MNIIPLGDYYAWYCDWCDTRNQTLQQKFTTGTVTCGACHKPFSLPAAAGCPPERHALSGGF' A
#
# COMPACT_ATOMS: atom_id res chain seq x y z
N MET A 1 7.81 -3.91 6.81
CA MET A 1 7.23 -2.97 5.81
C MET A 1 6.09 -2.13 6.39
N ASN A 2 6.29 -0.81 6.48
CA ASN A 2 5.23 0.16 6.77
C ASN A 2 4.70 0.73 5.45
N ILE A 3 3.38 0.69 5.23
CA ILE A 3 2.71 1.12 4.00
C ILE A 3 1.88 2.36 4.31
N ILE A 4 2.14 3.44 3.58
CA ILE A 4 1.51 4.74 3.76
C ILE A 4 0.70 5.05 2.49
N PRO A 5 -0.65 5.16 2.57
CA PRO A 5 -1.46 5.58 1.44
C PRO A 5 -1.16 7.03 1.06
N LEU A 6 -0.99 7.29 -0.23
CA LEU A 6 -0.61 8.60 -0.76
C LEU A 6 -1.32 8.85 -2.10
N GLY A 7 -2.61 9.18 -2.03
CA GLY A 7 -3.48 9.27 -3.21
C GLY A 7 -3.61 7.93 -3.90
N ASP A 8 -3.33 7.86 -5.21
CA ASP A 8 -3.37 6.64 -6.03
C ASP A 8 -2.14 5.72 -5.88
N TYR A 9 -1.23 6.07 -4.98
CA TYR A 9 0.00 5.33 -4.70
C TYR A 9 0.04 4.86 -3.24
N TYR A 10 0.78 3.77 -3.01
CA TYR A 10 1.27 3.39 -1.70
C TYR A 10 2.76 3.69 -1.63
N ALA A 11 3.15 4.48 -0.63
CA ALA A 11 4.55 4.66 -0.26
C ALA A 11 4.94 3.58 0.76
N TRP A 12 6.10 2.97 0.60
CA TRP A 12 6.57 1.92 1.49
C TRP A 12 8.08 1.92 1.63
N TYR A 13 8.57 1.47 2.77
CA TYR A 13 10.00 1.33 3.02
C TYR A 13 10.42 -0.13 2.82
N CYS A 14 11.51 -0.33 2.09
CA CYS A 14 12.08 -1.64 1.86
C CYS A 14 12.83 -2.10 3.13
N ASP A 15 12.45 -3.25 3.69
CA ASP A 15 13.11 -3.80 4.89
C ASP A 15 14.59 -4.22 4.67
N TRP A 16 15.07 -4.28 3.41
CA TRP A 16 16.46 -4.67 3.11
C TRP A 16 17.43 -3.49 2.99
N CYS A 17 16.97 -2.37 2.44
CA CYS A 17 17.83 -1.24 2.08
C CYS A 17 17.29 0.11 2.53
N ASP A 18 16.24 0.10 3.36
CA ASP A 18 15.53 1.26 3.91
C ASP A 18 15.10 2.32 2.89
N THR A 19 15.11 1.94 1.61
CA THR A 19 14.76 2.85 0.53
C THR A 19 13.25 3.04 0.49
N ARG A 20 12.84 4.31 0.42
CA ARG A 20 11.46 4.68 0.19
C ARG A 20 11.07 4.35 -1.26
N ASN A 21 10.14 3.44 -1.41
CA ASN A 21 9.54 3.04 -2.66
C ASN A 21 8.12 3.61 -2.76
N GLN A 22 7.65 3.78 -3.99
CA GLN A 22 6.27 4.17 -4.29
C GLN A 22 5.74 3.25 -5.37
N THR A 23 4.53 2.73 -5.19
CA THR A 23 3.92 1.84 -6.17
C THR A 23 2.44 2.14 -6.24
N LEU A 24 1.90 2.12 -7.46
CA LEU A 24 0.47 2.29 -7.70
C LEU A 24 -0.34 1.27 -6.89
N GLN A 25 -1.46 1.72 -6.33
CA GLN A 25 -2.36 0.85 -5.58
C GLN A 25 -2.82 -0.36 -6.40
N GLN A 26 -3.08 -0.16 -7.70
CA GLN A 26 -3.45 -1.25 -8.62
C GLN A 26 -2.39 -2.37 -8.70
N LYS A 27 -1.10 -2.01 -8.66
CA LYS A 27 -0.01 -3.01 -8.64
C LYS A 27 0.11 -3.69 -7.29
N PHE A 28 -0.17 -2.96 -6.21
CA PHE A 28 -0.30 -3.55 -4.87
C PHE A 28 -1.42 -4.60 -4.83
N THR A 29 -2.54 -4.37 -5.52
CA THR A 29 -3.65 -5.35 -5.65
C THR A 29 -3.24 -6.63 -6.39
N THR A 30 -2.24 -6.56 -7.27
CA THR A 30 -1.69 -7.75 -7.95
C THR A 30 -0.88 -8.65 -7.00
N GLY A 31 -0.57 -8.18 -5.79
CA GLY A 31 0.01 -8.98 -4.70
C GLY A 31 1.54 -9.11 -4.71
N THR A 32 2.25 -8.55 -5.69
CA THR A 32 3.71 -8.53 -5.71
C THR A 32 4.23 -7.14 -6.05
N VAL A 33 5.14 -6.62 -5.22
CA VAL A 33 5.84 -5.36 -5.46
C VAL A 33 7.35 -5.57 -5.37
N THR A 34 8.10 -4.81 -6.15
CA THR A 34 9.56 -4.93 -6.19
C THR A 34 10.19 -3.60 -5.79
N CYS A 35 11.22 -3.65 -4.94
CA CYS A 35 11.97 -2.46 -4.58
C CYS A 35 12.72 -1.93 -5.81
N GLY A 36 12.59 -0.64 -6.11
CA GLY A 36 13.27 0.01 -7.23
C GLY A 36 14.78 0.18 -7.05
N ALA A 37 15.30 0.04 -5.83
CA ALA A 37 16.74 0.16 -5.55
C ALA A 37 17.44 -1.20 -5.49
N CYS A 38 16.96 -2.12 -4.66
CA CYS A 38 17.63 -3.41 -4.45
C CYS A 38 17.01 -4.55 -5.29
N HIS A 39 15.98 -4.27 -6.09
CA HIS A 39 15.26 -5.22 -6.94
C HIS A 39 14.74 -6.47 -6.22
N LYS A 40 14.57 -6.39 -4.89
CA LYS A 40 14.02 -7.49 -4.09
C LYS A 40 12.50 -7.52 -4.26
N PRO A 41 11.93 -8.68 -4.62
CA PRO A 41 10.48 -8.85 -4.67
C PRO A 41 9.93 -8.99 -3.25
N PHE A 42 8.74 -8.43 -3.04
CA PHE A 42 7.95 -8.53 -1.82
C PHE A 42 6.55 -9.02 -2.20
N SER A 43 6.19 -10.17 -1.66
CA SER A 43 4.81 -10.67 -1.71
C SER A 43 4.03 -9.96 -0.62
N LEU A 44 3.05 -9.18 -1.05
CA LEU A 44 2.14 -8.55 -0.12
C LEU A 44 1.13 -9.62 0.31
N PRO A 45 0.81 -9.74 1.62
CA PRO A 45 -0.38 -10.47 1.99
C PRO A 45 -1.52 -9.79 1.23
N ALA A 46 -2.17 -10.52 0.31
CA ALA A 46 -3.29 -10.02 -0.47
C ALA A 46 -4.19 -9.28 0.49
N ALA A 47 -4.24 -7.95 0.37
CA ALA A 47 -4.89 -7.12 1.36
C ALA A 47 -6.32 -7.63 1.47
N ALA A 48 -6.61 -8.29 2.59
CA ALA A 48 -7.97 -8.53 3.04
C ALA A 48 -8.64 -7.17 2.89
N GLY A 49 -9.60 -7.11 1.97
CA GLY A 49 -10.15 -5.86 1.48
C GLY A 49 -10.46 -4.96 2.67
N CYS A 50 -9.82 -3.79 2.72
CA CYS A 50 -10.41 -2.70 3.46
C CYS A 50 -11.62 -2.31 2.60
N PRO A 51 -12.86 -2.60 3.03
CA PRO A 51 -14.02 -2.31 2.20
C PRO A 51 -14.12 -0.79 2.02
N PRO A 52 -14.45 -0.30 0.81
CA PRO A 52 -14.61 1.12 0.58
C PRO A 52 -15.98 1.53 1.14
N GLU A 53 -16.12 1.76 2.43
CA GLU A 53 -17.41 2.24 2.93
C GLU A 53 -17.34 2.95 4.28
N ARG A 54 -17.89 4.18 4.20
CA ARG A 54 -18.81 4.82 5.14
C ARG A 54 -18.27 5.27 6.50
N HIS A 55 -17.55 6.39 6.50
CA HIS A 55 -17.86 7.46 7.45
C HIS A 55 -18.83 8.46 6.80
N ALA A 56 -19.97 7.94 6.33
CA ALA A 56 -21.23 8.67 6.32
C ALA A 56 -21.98 8.19 7.57
N LEU A 57 -21.76 8.86 8.70
CA LEU A 57 -22.69 8.82 9.81
C LEU A 57 -23.18 10.25 10.03
N SER A 58 -24.38 10.45 9.51
CA SER A 58 -25.33 11.49 9.83
C SER A 58 -25.55 11.62 11.34
N GLY A 59 -25.98 12.82 11.76
CA GLY A 59 -26.99 12.94 12.82
C GLY A 59 -26.57 13.75 14.05
N GLY A 60 -27.23 14.88 14.23
CA GLY A 60 -27.31 15.59 15.51
C GLY A 60 -27.98 16.94 15.31
N PHE A 61 -29.21 17.06 15.80
CA PHE A 61 -30.15 18.18 15.68
C PHE A 61 -29.59 19.52 16.17
#